data_AF-A0A0W0U7X7-F1
#
_entry.id   AF-A0A0W0U7X7-F1
#
_cell.length_a   1.000
_cell.length_b   1.000
_cell.length_c   1.000
_cell.angle_alpha   90.00
_cell.angle_beta   90.00
_cell.angle_gamma   90.00
#
_symmetry.space_group_name_H-M   'P 1'
#
loop_
_entity.id
_entity.type
_entity.pdbx_description
1 polymer ?
#
loop_
_entity_poly.entity_id
_entity_poly.type
_entity_poly.pdbx_seq_one_letter_code
_entity_poly.pdbx_strand_id
1 'polypeptide(L)'
;MMTIFSTALQKRSYHPLTVGMMTCLILLINVSFKIIMIQGLIFTASAVLCPLIAFIYLLVLKECNVVQQRHILNQSLLALYLFSIGIYLLVNLPAAETMYDNPAYQIVFEDIPKKFFASTLAFGLSFYLPHMICCARNSKLFASPRKCLLMALLGGFSFFSLDFVLLFSDPHIHSFNQIYLDSSMLALTLLLLIGIVYLVCLLLSNRPNQTKQPADLPQYLSFPLYHYLVSFSVAILLICLACEYRLVSFPNGWALTASGLLFPLTMMASSLIGELYGYKANLRLIIVLLITQLVFDFLLMGAVALPSPDFFNLNPFYSLVMPRQIPAASLALFVNFVTNASLLEYLKKAQLVTSRYSRILIANICATTLICIVNYSLLYAGIYPHEQIFTLAITYWLYKLIATLIGLPLILWLCNQFHKQMENSTGLLAS
;
A
#
# COMPACT_ATOMS: atom_id res chain seq x y z
N MET A 1 -28.56 5.37 17.79
CA MET A 1 -29.62 5.16 16.78
C MET A 1 -28.95 4.57 15.54
N MET A 2 -28.92 3.23 15.46
CA MET A 2 -28.09 2.45 14.54
C MET A 2 -29.00 2.01 13.39
N THR A 3 -28.95 2.70 12.25
CA THR A 3 -29.77 2.35 11.09
C THR A 3 -29.17 1.14 10.39
N ILE A 4 -29.76 -0.01 10.66
CA ILE A 4 -29.60 -1.27 9.92
C ILE A 4 -30.11 -1.03 8.50
N PHE A 5 -29.21 -1.07 7.52
CA PHE A 5 -29.60 -1.16 6.11
C PHE A 5 -29.19 -2.54 5.59
N SER A 6 -30.20 -3.28 5.13
CA SER A 6 -30.11 -4.59 4.48
C SER A 6 -28.97 -4.64 3.45
N THR A 7 -28.04 -5.57 3.64
CA THR A 7 -26.95 -5.87 2.71
C THR A 7 -27.52 -6.55 1.46
N ALA A 8 -27.91 -5.75 0.46
CA ALA A 8 -28.23 -6.26 -0.87
C ALA A 8 -27.04 -7.03 -1.44
N LEU A 9 -27.34 -8.19 -2.04
CA LEU A 9 -26.39 -9.20 -2.53
C LEU A 9 -25.24 -8.57 -3.35
N GLN A 10 -24.01 -8.94 -2.97
CA GLN A 10 -22.74 -8.36 -3.40
C GLN A 10 -22.46 -8.57 -4.90
N LYS A 11 -22.36 -7.48 -5.68
CA LYS A 11 -22.12 -7.53 -7.13
C LYS A 11 -20.63 -7.65 -7.53
N ARG A 12 -19.69 -7.18 -6.69
CA ARG A 12 -18.21 -7.27 -6.86
C ARG A 12 -17.48 -6.90 -5.54
N SER A 13 -16.28 -7.43 -5.34
CA SER A 13 -15.42 -7.04 -4.21
C SER A 13 -14.75 -5.69 -4.50
N TYR A 14 -14.81 -4.74 -3.56
CA TYR A 14 -14.18 -3.42 -3.67
C TYR A 14 -12.68 -3.42 -3.33
N HIS A 15 -12.16 -4.57 -2.92
CA HIS A 15 -10.78 -4.79 -2.51
C HIS A 15 -9.69 -4.43 -3.55
N PRO A 16 -9.81 -4.70 -4.87
CA PRO A 16 -8.76 -4.30 -5.80
C PRO A 16 -8.69 -2.76 -5.94
N LEU A 17 -9.82 -2.06 -5.81
CA LEU A 17 -9.87 -0.61 -5.87
C LEU A 17 -9.25 0.05 -4.63
N THR A 18 -9.43 -0.55 -3.43
CA THR A 18 -8.77 -0.05 -2.20
C THR A 18 -7.27 -0.15 -2.30
N VAL A 19 -6.77 -1.32 -2.69
CA VAL A 19 -5.35 -1.58 -2.83
C VAL A 19 -4.75 -0.67 -3.90
N GLY A 20 -5.38 -0.54 -5.07
CA GLY A 20 -4.92 0.37 -6.12
C GLY A 20 -4.88 1.84 -5.67
N MET A 21 -5.90 2.30 -4.93
CA MET A 21 -5.88 3.67 -4.38
C MET A 21 -4.72 3.86 -3.39
N MET A 22 -4.52 2.92 -2.48
CA MET A 22 -3.46 2.96 -1.48
C MET A 22 -2.06 2.93 -2.12
N THR A 23 -1.83 2.06 -3.09
CA THR A 23 -0.53 1.95 -3.78
C THR A 23 -0.20 3.24 -4.52
N CYS A 24 -1.15 3.82 -5.25
CA CYS A 24 -0.91 5.06 -5.99
C CYS A 24 -0.68 6.27 -5.08
N LEU A 25 -1.40 6.36 -3.96
CA LEU A 25 -1.19 7.42 -2.97
C LEU A 25 0.18 7.32 -2.29
N ILE A 26 0.61 6.11 -1.91
CA ILE A 26 1.92 5.92 -1.29
C ILE A 26 3.05 6.11 -2.32
N LEU A 27 2.85 5.68 -3.57
CA LEU A 27 3.78 5.97 -4.66
C LEU A 27 3.92 7.48 -4.90
N LEU A 28 2.83 8.24 -4.86
CA LEU A 28 2.86 9.70 -4.99
C LEU A 28 3.76 10.34 -3.93
N ILE A 29 3.69 9.89 -2.66
CA ILE A 29 4.58 10.41 -1.61
C ILE A 29 6.05 10.13 -1.96
N ASN A 30 6.38 8.92 -2.42
CA ASN A 30 7.75 8.53 -2.74
C ASN A 30 8.33 9.31 -3.94
N VAL A 31 7.49 9.68 -4.90
CA VAL A 31 7.91 10.35 -6.15
C VAL A 31 7.59 11.86 -6.16
N SER A 32 7.09 12.40 -5.04
CA SER A 32 6.55 13.78 -4.91
C SER A 32 7.49 14.90 -5.38
N PHE A 33 8.80 14.82 -5.13
CA PHE A 33 9.78 15.82 -5.60
C PHE A 33 10.43 15.50 -6.93
N LYS A 34 10.07 14.39 -7.59
CA LYS A 34 10.68 14.08 -8.89
C LYS A 34 10.14 15.01 -9.96
N ILE A 35 11.05 15.79 -10.54
CA ILE A 35 10.83 16.62 -11.72
C ILE A 35 11.38 15.88 -12.93
N ILE A 36 10.60 15.85 -14.01
CA ILE A 36 10.87 15.14 -15.26
C ILE A 36 11.05 16.19 -16.36
N MET A 37 12.10 16.03 -17.16
CA MET A 37 12.43 16.91 -18.28
C MET A 37 12.34 16.13 -19.59
N ILE A 38 11.36 16.43 -20.45
CA ILE A 38 11.22 15.78 -21.77
C ILE A 38 11.03 16.85 -22.84
N GLN A 39 11.96 16.93 -23.80
CA GLN A 39 11.85 17.79 -25.00
C GLN A 39 11.50 19.27 -24.68
N GLY A 40 11.98 19.79 -23.54
CA GLY A 40 11.74 21.17 -23.09
C GLY A 40 10.54 21.36 -22.15
N LEU A 41 9.67 20.36 -21.98
CA LEU A 41 8.63 20.35 -20.95
C LEU A 41 9.23 19.94 -19.61
N ILE A 42 8.92 20.73 -18.57
CA ILE A 42 9.38 20.50 -17.20
C ILE A 42 8.16 20.23 -16.33
N PHE A 43 7.95 18.98 -15.92
CA PHE A 43 6.77 18.63 -15.13
C PHE A 43 7.09 17.72 -13.95
N THR A 44 6.23 17.74 -12.94
CA THR A 44 6.36 16.88 -11.77
C THR A 44 5.72 15.52 -12.01
N ALA A 45 6.25 14.47 -11.37
CA ALA A 45 5.62 13.15 -11.42
C ALA A 45 4.18 13.14 -10.87
N SER A 46 3.85 14.06 -9.95
CA SER A 46 2.48 14.25 -9.44
C SER A 46 1.49 14.60 -10.55
N ALA A 47 1.92 15.28 -11.62
CA ALA A 47 1.07 15.60 -12.77
C ALA A 47 0.50 14.35 -13.47
N VAL A 48 1.19 13.21 -13.38
CA VAL A 48 0.76 11.92 -13.96
C VAL A 48 0.01 11.07 -12.94
N LEU A 49 0.49 11.02 -11.69
CA LEU A 49 -0.09 10.18 -10.65
C LEU A 49 -1.43 10.69 -10.12
N CYS A 50 -1.63 12.00 -10.00
CA CYS A 50 -2.89 12.59 -9.53
C CYS A 50 -4.08 12.26 -10.47
N PRO A 51 -3.98 12.38 -11.81
CA PRO A 51 -5.01 11.90 -12.72
C PRO A 51 -5.31 10.40 -12.61
N LEU A 52 -4.29 9.57 -12.35
CA LEU A 52 -4.47 8.14 -12.16
C LEU A 52 -5.28 7.84 -10.87
N ILE A 53 -4.99 8.55 -9.78
CA ILE A 53 -5.78 8.49 -8.54
C ILE A 53 -7.23 8.92 -8.78
N ALA A 54 -7.44 9.98 -9.56
CA ALA A 54 -8.78 10.44 -9.95
C ALA A 54 -9.54 9.39 -10.80
N PHE A 55 -8.83 8.67 -11.68
CA PHE A 55 -9.40 7.56 -12.44
C PHE A 55 -9.85 6.40 -11.54
N ILE A 56 -9.01 5.98 -10.58
CA ILE A 56 -9.39 4.95 -9.59
C ILE A 56 -10.58 5.42 -8.76
N TYR A 57 -10.60 6.69 -8.35
CA TYR A 57 -11.73 7.28 -7.63
C TYR A 57 -13.02 7.26 -8.47
N LEU A 58 -12.93 7.56 -9.78
CA LEU A 58 -14.08 7.47 -10.69
C LEU A 58 -14.62 6.04 -10.80
N LEU A 59 -13.76 5.04 -10.83
CA LEU A 59 -14.16 3.62 -10.79
C LEU A 59 -14.85 3.28 -9.47
N VAL A 60 -14.33 3.77 -8.34
CA VAL A 60 -14.97 3.64 -7.02
C VAL A 60 -16.37 4.25 -7.01
N LEU A 61 -16.54 5.44 -7.58
CA LEU A 61 -17.85 6.10 -7.67
C LEU A 61 -18.85 5.32 -8.54
N LYS A 62 -18.36 4.60 -9.57
CA LYS A 62 -19.19 3.83 -10.50
C LYS A 62 -19.57 2.45 -9.96
N GLU A 63 -18.63 1.73 -9.36
CA GLU A 63 -18.78 0.31 -9.04
C GLU A 63 -19.22 0.03 -7.60
N CYS A 64 -19.04 0.98 -6.68
CA CYS A 64 -19.24 0.76 -5.25
C CYS A 64 -20.47 1.49 -4.69
N ASN A 65 -21.09 0.90 -3.66
CA ASN A 65 -22.13 1.56 -2.87
C ASN A 65 -21.54 2.69 -2.02
N VAL A 66 -22.37 3.65 -1.60
CA VAL A 66 -21.93 4.80 -0.78
C VAL A 66 -21.17 4.38 0.48
N VAL A 67 -21.62 3.31 1.16
CA VAL A 67 -20.94 2.77 2.36
C VAL A 67 -19.55 2.22 2.01
N GLN A 68 -19.43 1.50 0.90
CA GLN A 68 -18.16 0.97 0.41
C GLN A 68 -17.22 2.11 0.00
N GLN A 69 -17.71 3.11 -0.72
CA GLN A 69 -16.93 4.30 -1.08
C GLN A 69 -16.32 4.96 0.17
N ARG A 70 -17.10 5.09 1.27
CA ARG A 70 -16.58 5.59 2.55
C ARG A 70 -15.53 4.69 3.16
N HIS A 71 -15.71 3.36 3.15
CA HIS A 71 -14.67 2.43 3.63
C HIS A 71 -13.38 2.56 2.83
N ILE A 72 -13.46 2.68 1.50
CA ILE A 72 -12.29 2.85 0.63
C ILE A 72 -11.53 4.13 0.98
N LEU A 73 -12.25 5.24 1.12
CA LEU A 73 -11.67 6.54 1.47
C LEU A 73 -11.07 6.56 2.89
N ASN A 74 -11.73 5.90 3.86
CA ASN A 74 -11.21 5.77 5.21
C ASN A 74 -9.93 4.89 5.25
N GLN A 75 -9.92 3.81 4.49
CA GLN A 75 -8.75 2.93 4.39
C GLN A 75 -7.57 3.61 3.71
N SER A 76 -7.81 4.38 2.65
CA SER A 76 -6.75 5.14 1.97
C SER A 76 -6.18 6.24 2.86
N LEU A 77 -7.03 6.97 3.60
CA LEU A 77 -6.60 7.97 4.56
C LEU A 77 -5.82 7.34 5.73
N LEU A 78 -6.29 6.22 6.28
CA LEU A 78 -5.57 5.47 7.31
C LEU A 78 -4.22 4.97 6.80
N ALA A 79 -4.14 4.50 5.55
CA ALA A 79 -2.90 4.05 4.93
C ALA A 79 -1.89 5.19 4.80
N LEU A 80 -2.32 6.40 4.42
CA LEU A 80 -1.47 7.59 4.36
C LEU A 80 -0.90 7.93 5.75
N TYR A 81 -1.73 7.92 6.80
CA TYR A 81 -1.27 8.16 8.18
C TYR A 81 -0.30 7.08 8.67
N LEU A 82 -0.64 5.80 8.47
CA LEU A 82 0.24 4.68 8.84
C LEU A 82 1.57 4.77 8.11
N PHE A 83 1.55 5.12 6.82
CA PHE A 83 2.76 5.30 6.02
C PHE A 83 3.63 6.40 6.62
N SER A 84 3.07 7.57 6.92
CA SER A 84 3.80 8.67 7.53
C SER A 84 4.39 8.34 8.89
N ILE A 85 3.59 7.76 9.79
CA ILE A 85 4.05 7.38 11.12
C ILE A 85 5.17 6.35 11.00
N GLY A 86 5.01 5.35 10.13
CA GLY A 86 6.03 4.32 9.91
C GLY A 86 7.33 4.90 9.37
N ILE A 87 7.27 5.74 8.35
CA ILE A 87 8.47 6.40 7.82
C ILE A 87 9.10 7.31 8.88
N TYR A 88 8.32 8.15 9.58
CA TYR A 88 8.84 9.03 10.63
C TYR A 88 9.57 8.25 11.74
N LEU A 89 9.01 7.12 12.19
CA LEU A 89 9.67 6.26 13.17
C LEU A 89 10.98 5.69 12.62
N LEU A 90 10.97 5.18 11.38
CA LEU A 90 12.17 4.60 10.76
C LEU A 90 13.25 5.66 10.48
N VAL A 91 12.84 6.90 10.19
CA VAL A 91 13.74 8.01 9.84
C VAL A 91 14.46 8.59 11.05
N ASN A 92 13.85 8.52 12.22
CA ASN A 92 14.48 8.99 13.45
C ASN A 92 15.37 7.94 14.13
N LEU A 93 15.46 6.72 13.56
CA LEU A 93 16.40 5.71 14.06
C LEU A 93 17.82 5.99 13.56
N PRO A 94 18.86 5.74 14.40
CA PRO A 94 20.26 5.95 14.04
C PRO A 94 20.63 5.17 12.77
N ALA A 95 21.12 5.88 11.76
CA ALA A 95 21.61 5.30 10.52
C ALA A 95 22.99 4.67 10.72
N ALA A 96 23.30 3.61 9.98
CA ALA A 96 24.65 3.06 9.93
C ALA A 96 25.65 4.10 9.38
N GLU A 97 26.85 4.15 9.97
CA GLU A 97 27.89 5.18 9.70
C GLU A 97 28.25 5.33 8.22
N THR A 98 28.05 4.29 7.40
CA THR A 98 28.33 4.28 5.95
C THR A 98 27.31 5.06 5.09
N MET A 99 26.19 5.53 5.65
CA MET A 99 25.15 6.28 4.90
C MET A 99 24.95 7.73 5.34
N TYR A 100 25.65 8.22 6.37
CA TYR A 100 25.43 9.55 6.93
C TYR A 100 25.78 10.69 5.96
N ASP A 101 26.75 10.47 5.06
CA ASP A 101 27.35 11.50 4.21
C ASP A 101 26.70 11.64 2.81
N ASN A 102 25.59 10.95 2.53
CA ASN A 102 24.94 11.09 1.22
C ASN A 102 23.89 12.23 1.26
N PRO A 103 24.13 13.38 0.60
CA PRO A 103 23.22 14.53 0.65
C PRO A 103 21.85 14.23 0.05
N ALA A 104 21.77 13.32 -0.92
CA ALA A 104 20.50 12.91 -1.50
C ALA A 104 19.64 12.11 -0.51
N TYR A 105 20.27 11.46 0.47
CA TYR A 105 19.59 10.77 1.56
C TYR A 105 18.99 11.78 2.55
N GLN A 106 19.76 12.78 2.96
CA GLN A 106 19.28 13.81 3.88
C GLN A 106 18.09 14.60 3.28
N ILE A 107 18.18 15.03 2.03
CA ILE A 107 17.10 15.76 1.34
C ILE A 107 15.82 14.91 1.20
N VAL A 108 15.96 13.62 0.86
CA VAL A 108 14.78 12.74 0.69
C VAL A 108 14.05 12.52 2.00
N PHE A 109 14.77 12.44 3.13
CA PHE A 109 14.27 12.06 4.44
C PHE A 109 13.91 13.24 5.36
N GLU A 110 14.57 14.40 5.26
CA GLU A 110 14.22 15.61 6.03
C GLU A 110 12.88 16.20 5.59
N ASP A 111 12.57 16.17 4.30
CA ASP A 111 11.34 16.76 3.75
C ASP A 111 10.12 15.81 3.76
N ILE A 112 10.24 14.60 4.30
CA ILE A 112 9.13 13.63 4.35
C ILE A 112 7.89 14.14 5.07
N PRO A 113 8.00 14.82 6.23
CA PRO A 113 6.83 15.40 6.89
C PRO A 113 6.06 16.34 5.97
N LYS A 114 6.77 17.13 5.16
CA LYS A 114 6.18 18.05 4.17
C LYS A 114 5.48 17.30 3.05
N LYS A 115 6.14 16.29 2.45
CA LYS A 115 5.53 15.43 1.40
C LYS A 115 4.23 14.81 1.87
N PHE A 116 4.25 14.29 3.09
CA PHE A 116 3.09 13.68 3.71
C PHE A 116 1.96 14.69 3.94
N PHE A 117 2.27 15.84 4.54
CA PHE A 117 1.28 16.86 4.87
C PHE A 117 0.60 17.39 3.60
N ALA A 118 1.37 17.63 2.55
CA ALA A 118 0.88 18.05 1.24
C ALA A 118 -0.12 17.01 0.67
N SER A 119 0.31 15.76 0.54
CA SER A 119 -0.49 14.70 -0.08
C SER A 119 -1.74 14.37 0.72
N THR A 120 -1.66 14.34 2.06
CA THR A 120 -2.81 14.05 2.92
C THR A 120 -3.85 15.15 2.91
N LEU A 121 -3.45 16.42 3.05
CA LEU A 121 -4.37 17.54 2.99
C LEU A 121 -5.00 17.65 1.61
N ALA A 122 -4.20 17.52 0.55
CA ALA A 122 -4.70 17.56 -0.82
C ALA A 122 -5.75 16.45 -1.04
N PHE A 123 -5.47 15.22 -0.58
CA PHE A 123 -6.40 14.09 -0.70
C PHE A 123 -7.69 14.34 0.10
N GLY A 124 -7.55 14.84 1.33
CA GLY A 124 -8.65 15.18 2.22
C GLY A 124 -9.59 16.22 1.62
N LEU A 125 -9.04 17.32 1.12
CA LEU A 125 -9.82 18.43 0.54
C LEU A 125 -10.41 18.11 -0.84
N SER A 126 -9.76 17.25 -1.62
CA SER A 126 -10.15 17.00 -3.01
C SER A 126 -11.11 15.84 -3.20
N PHE A 127 -10.95 14.77 -2.43
CA PHE A 127 -11.79 13.56 -2.56
C PHE A 127 -12.63 13.31 -1.31
N TYR A 128 -12.02 13.33 -0.13
CA TYR A 128 -12.66 12.88 1.10
C TYR A 128 -13.81 13.81 1.55
N LEU A 129 -13.51 15.11 1.69
CA LEU A 129 -14.44 16.11 2.18
C LEU A 129 -15.59 16.37 1.17
N PRO A 130 -15.34 16.52 -0.14
CA PRO A 130 -16.42 16.64 -1.12
C PRO A 130 -17.33 15.41 -1.15
N HIS A 131 -16.78 14.20 -0.99
CA HIS A 131 -17.57 12.95 -0.89
C HIS A 131 -18.50 12.96 0.31
N MET A 132 -17.97 13.31 1.48
CA MET A 132 -18.72 13.44 2.73
C MET A 132 -19.89 14.42 2.60
N ILE A 133 -19.63 15.63 2.07
CA ILE A 133 -20.65 16.67 1.87
C ILE A 133 -21.72 16.21 0.88
N CYS A 134 -21.33 15.63 -0.26
CA CYS A 134 -22.28 15.16 -1.27
C CYS A 134 -23.17 14.02 -0.75
N CYS A 135 -22.59 13.09 0.01
CA CYS A 135 -23.33 12.01 0.65
C CYS A 135 -24.35 12.51 1.68
N ALA A 136 -24.01 13.54 2.46
CA ALA A 136 -24.90 14.10 3.47
C ALA A 136 -26.09 14.83 2.85
N ARG A 137 -25.89 15.47 1.69
CA ARG A 137 -26.88 16.39 1.10
C ARG A 137 -27.79 15.74 0.05
N ASN A 138 -27.31 14.80 -0.77
CA ASN A 138 -28.10 14.21 -1.88
C ASN A 138 -27.59 12.84 -2.36
N SER A 139 -28.25 11.74 -1.98
CA SER A 139 -27.90 10.37 -2.46
C SER A 139 -28.09 10.17 -3.97
N LYS A 140 -28.97 10.97 -4.60
CA LYS A 140 -29.24 10.92 -6.06
C LYS A 140 -28.07 11.44 -6.91
N LEU A 141 -27.09 12.13 -6.32
CA LEU A 141 -25.94 12.68 -7.06
C LEU A 141 -25.05 11.57 -7.64
N PHE A 142 -24.87 10.49 -6.86
CA PHE A 142 -24.12 9.31 -7.27
C PHE A 142 -24.86 8.39 -8.26
N ALA A 143 -26.16 8.62 -8.48
CA ALA A 143 -26.95 7.85 -9.45
C ALA A 143 -26.68 8.29 -10.90
N SER A 144 -26.26 9.54 -11.11
CA SER A 144 -25.99 10.05 -12.45
C SER A 144 -24.50 9.92 -12.82
N PRO A 145 -24.15 9.15 -13.86
CA PRO A 145 -22.75 8.89 -14.21
C PRO A 145 -22.00 10.15 -14.62
N ARG A 146 -22.70 11.14 -15.21
CA ARG A 146 -22.12 12.44 -15.58
C ARG A 146 -21.68 13.27 -14.36
N LYS A 147 -22.44 13.24 -13.26
CA LYS A 147 -22.06 13.97 -12.02
C LYS A 147 -20.91 13.28 -11.30
N CYS A 148 -20.86 11.95 -11.29
CA CYS A 148 -19.72 11.19 -10.77
C CYS A 148 -18.44 11.52 -11.55
N LEU A 149 -18.53 11.58 -12.88
CA LEU A 149 -17.42 12.00 -13.73
C LEU A 149 -16.93 13.40 -13.37
N LEU A 150 -17.84 14.39 -13.32
CA LEU A 150 -17.49 15.77 -12.99
C LEU A 150 -16.85 15.88 -11.61
N MET A 151 -17.38 15.16 -10.61
CA MET A 151 -16.82 15.12 -9.26
C MET A 151 -15.40 14.54 -9.23
N ALA A 152 -15.15 13.45 -9.96
CA ALA A 152 -13.82 12.83 -10.02
C ALA A 152 -12.80 13.71 -10.76
N LEU A 153 -13.20 14.35 -11.87
CA LEU A 153 -12.30 15.21 -12.64
C LEU A 153 -11.95 16.49 -11.88
N LEU A 154 -12.93 17.14 -11.25
CA LEU A 154 -12.68 18.31 -10.41
C LEU A 154 -11.81 17.95 -9.20
N GLY A 155 -12.10 16.82 -8.53
CA GLY A 155 -11.27 16.32 -7.45
C GLY A 155 -9.84 15.99 -7.89
N GLY A 156 -9.66 15.41 -9.09
CA GLY A 156 -8.33 15.13 -9.63
C GLY A 156 -7.49 16.38 -9.89
N PHE A 157 -8.10 17.41 -10.49
CA PHE A 157 -7.40 18.67 -10.76
C PHE A 157 -7.12 19.46 -9.48
N SER A 158 -8.06 19.50 -8.54
CA SER A 158 -7.84 20.13 -7.23
C SER A 158 -6.77 19.40 -6.44
N PHE A 159 -6.73 18.06 -6.52
CA PHE A 159 -5.75 17.24 -5.84
C PHE A 159 -4.34 17.56 -6.33
N PHE A 160 -4.13 17.57 -7.65
CA PHE A 160 -2.85 17.96 -8.25
C PHE A 160 -2.44 19.39 -7.84
N SER A 161 -3.36 20.36 -7.96
CA SER A 161 -3.04 21.76 -7.70
C SER A 161 -2.68 22.02 -6.23
N LEU A 162 -3.43 21.46 -5.29
CA LEU A 162 -3.16 21.59 -3.85
C LEU A 162 -1.87 20.87 -3.47
N ASP A 163 -1.65 19.64 -3.96
CA ASP A 163 -0.44 18.88 -3.68
C ASP A 163 0.81 19.62 -4.19
N PHE A 164 0.78 20.12 -5.44
CA PHE A 164 1.88 20.89 -6.01
C PHE A 164 2.18 22.15 -5.20
N VAL A 165 1.16 22.96 -4.89
CA VAL A 165 1.36 24.21 -4.15
C VAL A 165 1.94 23.94 -2.76
N LEU A 166 1.42 22.94 -2.04
CA LEU A 166 1.93 22.59 -0.71
C LEU A 166 3.35 21.99 -0.74
N LEU A 167 3.72 21.28 -1.81
CA LEU A 167 5.07 20.73 -1.98
C LEU A 167 6.10 21.79 -2.34
N PHE A 168 5.73 22.80 -3.13
CA PHE A 168 6.70 23.68 -3.79
C PHE A 168 6.59 25.17 -3.43
N SER A 169 5.70 25.55 -2.50
CA SER A 169 5.61 26.95 -2.04
C SER A 169 6.90 27.43 -1.38
N ASP A 170 7.46 26.63 -0.46
CA ASP A 170 8.62 27.03 0.36
C ASP A 170 9.60 25.86 0.54
N PRO A 171 10.83 25.85 -0.02
CA PRO A 171 11.49 26.91 -0.79
C PRO A 171 11.04 26.98 -2.26
N HIS A 172 11.02 28.21 -2.81
CA HIS A 172 10.69 28.44 -4.21
C HIS A 172 11.71 27.80 -5.15
N ILE A 173 11.24 26.83 -5.94
CA ILE A 173 12.03 26.22 -7.01
C ILE A 173 12.27 27.23 -8.14
N HIS A 174 13.47 27.21 -8.72
CA HIS A 174 13.75 27.92 -9.96
C HIS A 174 12.71 27.56 -11.04
N SER A 175 12.07 28.57 -11.64
CA SER A 175 11.00 28.40 -12.64
C SER A 175 9.67 27.78 -12.15
N PHE A 176 9.31 27.96 -10.86
CA PHE A 176 8.03 27.50 -10.28
C PHE A 176 6.81 27.70 -11.19
N ASN A 177 6.64 28.89 -11.77
CA ASN A 177 5.49 29.20 -12.64
C ASN A 177 5.47 28.34 -13.91
N GLN A 178 6.63 28.12 -14.54
CA GLN A 178 6.72 27.31 -15.74
C GLN A 178 6.42 25.84 -15.41
N ILE A 179 7.03 25.31 -14.35
CA ILE A 179 6.82 23.92 -13.91
C ILE A 179 5.35 23.69 -13.56
N TYR A 180 4.71 24.64 -12.88
CA TYR A 180 3.29 24.55 -12.54
C TYR A 180 2.42 24.54 -13.79
N LEU A 181 2.67 25.45 -14.74
CA LEU A 181 1.90 25.52 -15.99
C LEU A 181 2.05 24.24 -16.81
N ASP A 182 3.28 23.78 -17.07
CA ASP A 182 3.56 22.55 -17.81
C ASP A 182 2.90 21.33 -17.15
N SER A 183 3.05 21.21 -15.82
CA SER A 183 2.45 20.12 -15.04
C SER A 183 0.92 20.17 -15.04
N SER A 184 0.34 21.37 -14.93
CA SER A 184 -1.12 21.57 -14.94
C SER A 184 -1.73 21.24 -16.31
N MET A 185 -1.04 21.63 -17.41
CA MET A 185 -1.45 21.30 -18.77
C MET A 185 -1.44 19.79 -18.96
N LEU A 186 -0.37 19.11 -18.54
CA LEU A 186 -0.28 17.65 -18.60
C LEU A 186 -1.41 16.99 -17.78
N ALA A 187 -1.61 17.40 -16.54
CA ALA A 187 -2.65 16.85 -15.68
C ALA A 187 -4.06 17.02 -16.29
N LEU A 188 -4.36 18.20 -16.84
CA LEU A 188 -5.63 18.49 -17.53
C LEU A 188 -5.82 17.63 -18.77
N THR A 189 -4.79 17.44 -19.59
CA THR A 189 -4.87 16.57 -20.78
C THR A 189 -5.17 15.12 -20.42
N LEU A 190 -4.50 14.57 -19.38
CA LEU A 190 -4.76 13.23 -18.90
C LEU A 190 -6.17 13.08 -18.31
N LEU A 191 -6.61 14.04 -17.49
CA LEU A 191 -7.97 14.05 -16.92
C LEU A 191 -9.03 14.13 -18.02
N LEU A 192 -8.80 14.95 -19.05
CA LEU A 192 -9.70 15.05 -20.20
C LEU A 192 -9.74 13.74 -20.97
N LEU A 193 -8.60 13.09 -21.22
CA LEU A 193 -8.54 11.79 -21.87
C LEU A 193 -9.29 10.72 -21.07
N ILE A 194 -9.11 10.68 -19.75
CA ILE A 194 -9.87 9.80 -18.85
C ILE A 194 -11.38 10.06 -18.99
N GLY A 195 -11.79 11.32 -19.03
CA GLY A 195 -13.19 11.70 -19.19
C GLY A 195 -13.79 11.28 -20.53
N ILE A 196 -13.06 11.49 -21.63
CA ILE A 196 -13.50 11.05 -22.97
C ILE A 196 -13.61 9.53 -23.00
N VAL A 197 -12.58 8.80 -22.57
CA VAL A 197 -12.58 7.33 -22.56
C VAL A 197 -13.75 6.80 -21.72
N TYR A 198 -14.02 7.40 -20.57
CA TYR A 198 -15.16 7.03 -19.72
C TYR A 198 -16.50 7.25 -20.42
N LEU A 199 -16.70 8.40 -21.07
CA LEU A 199 -17.93 8.72 -21.80
C LEU A 199 -18.12 7.80 -23.02
N VAL A 200 -17.05 7.54 -23.77
CA VAL A 200 -17.05 6.58 -24.90
C VAL A 200 -17.42 5.19 -24.40
N CYS A 201 -16.81 4.71 -23.32
CA CYS A 201 -17.18 3.44 -22.69
C CYS A 201 -18.65 3.41 -22.26
N LEU A 202 -19.18 4.51 -21.73
CA LEU A 202 -20.58 4.61 -21.33
C LEU A 202 -21.52 4.55 -22.53
N LEU A 203 -21.16 5.18 -23.65
CA LEU A 203 -21.93 5.12 -24.91
C LEU A 203 -21.91 3.70 -25.50
N LEU A 204 -20.75 3.03 -25.50
CA LEU A 204 -20.58 1.66 -26.01
C LEU A 204 -21.25 0.61 -25.12
N SER A 205 -21.34 0.86 -23.81
CA SER A 205 -21.89 -0.08 -22.83
C SER A 205 -23.42 -0.18 -22.82
N ASN A 206 -24.12 0.40 -23.81
CA ASN A 206 -25.56 0.22 -24.04
C ASN A 206 -25.94 -1.17 -24.60
N ARG A 207 -24.98 -2.11 -24.71
CA ARG A 207 -25.32 -3.52 -24.99
C ARG A 207 -25.71 -4.21 -23.68
N PRO A 208 -26.86 -4.92 -23.63
CA PRO A 208 -27.24 -5.68 -22.45
C PRO A 208 -26.20 -6.79 -22.26
N ASN A 209 -25.26 -6.59 -21.34
CA ASN A 209 -24.34 -7.64 -20.94
C ASN A 209 -25.18 -8.74 -20.30
N GLN A 210 -25.23 -9.89 -20.97
CA GLN A 210 -25.68 -11.15 -20.41
C GLN A 210 -25.05 -11.31 -19.03
N THR A 211 -25.89 -11.22 -18.01
CA THR A 211 -25.53 -11.47 -16.63
C THR A 211 -25.10 -12.92 -16.51
N LYS A 212 -23.81 -13.19 -16.68
CA LYS A 212 -23.20 -14.39 -16.09
C LYS A 212 -23.52 -14.33 -14.60
N GLN A 213 -24.23 -15.36 -14.11
CA GLN A 213 -24.44 -15.56 -12.68
C GLN A 213 -23.08 -15.39 -11.99
N PRO A 214 -22.93 -14.43 -11.06
CA PRO A 214 -21.67 -14.27 -10.38
C PRO A 214 -21.42 -15.53 -9.57
N ALA A 215 -20.23 -16.12 -9.71
CA ALA A 215 -19.80 -17.17 -8.79
C ALA A 215 -19.93 -16.63 -7.36
N ASP A 216 -20.58 -17.40 -6.48
CA ASP A 216 -20.82 -16.99 -5.09
C ASP A 216 -19.53 -16.43 -4.48
N LEU A 217 -19.56 -15.15 -4.09
CA LEU A 217 -18.39 -14.52 -3.48
C LEU A 217 -18.09 -15.27 -2.17
N PRO A 218 -16.81 -15.61 -1.90
CA PRO A 218 -16.43 -16.23 -0.64
C PRO A 218 -16.93 -15.42 0.56
N GLN A 219 -17.55 -16.09 1.54
CA GLN A 219 -18.18 -15.46 2.71
C GLN A 219 -17.24 -14.50 3.46
N TYR A 220 -15.93 -14.78 3.49
CA TYR A 220 -14.95 -13.91 4.16
C TYR A 220 -14.84 -12.49 3.55
N LEU A 221 -15.25 -12.29 2.30
CA LEU A 221 -15.25 -10.98 1.63
C LEU A 221 -16.42 -10.10 2.05
N SER A 222 -17.42 -10.66 2.71
CA SER A 222 -18.52 -9.89 3.28
C SER A 222 -18.10 -9.16 4.56
N PHE A 223 -17.10 -9.68 5.28
CA PHE A 223 -16.65 -9.08 6.53
C PHE A 223 -15.75 -7.87 6.29
N PRO A 224 -16.09 -6.68 6.82
CA PRO A 224 -15.27 -5.47 6.68
C PRO A 224 -13.90 -5.64 7.34
N LEU A 225 -13.83 -6.36 8.45
CA LEU A 225 -12.58 -6.62 9.19
C LEU A 225 -11.50 -7.28 8.32
N TYR A 226 -11.88 -8.21 7.44
CA TYR A 226 -10.94 -8.81 6.49
C TYR A 226 -10.29 -7.75 5.60
N HIS A 227 -11.09 -6.85 5.02
CA HIS A 227 -10.59 -5.77 4.17
C HIS A 227 -9.67 -4.82 4.93
N TYR A 228 -9.97 -4.51 6.20
CA TYR A 228 -9.09 -3.68 7.03
C TYR A 228 -7.76 -4.36 7.36
N LEU A 229 -7.77 -5.66 7.68
CA LEU A 229 -6.53 -6.41 7.91
C LEU A 229 -5.66 -6.47 6.65
N VAL A 230 -6.27 -6.68 5.48
CA VAL A 230 -5.51 -6.67 4.21
C VAL A 230 -4.96 -5.27 3.91
N SER A 231 -5.78 -4.21 4.06
CA SER A 231 -5.31 -2.83 3.91
C SER A 231 -4.16 -2.50 4.86
N PHE A 232 -4.22 -2.97 6.11
CA PHE A 232 -3.13 -2.82 7.08
C PHE A 232 -1.86 -3.54 6.59
N SER A 233 -1.96 -4.80 6.18
CA SER A 233 -0.82 -5.55 5.62
C SER A 233 -0.20 -4.87 4.40
N VAL A 234 -1.03 -4.34 3.50
CA VAL A 234 -0.58 -3.62 2.29
C VAL A 234 0.11 -2.31 2.68
N ALA A 235 -0.45 -1.53 3.61
CA ALA A 235 0.16 -0.28 4.07
C ALA A 235 1.55 -0.54 4.68
N ILE A 236 1.66 -1.50 5.61
CA ILE A 236 2.95 -1.84 6.22
C ILE A 236 3.95 -2.37 5.18
N LEU A 237 3.50 -3.23 4.25
CA LEU A 237 4.35 -3.71 3.17
C LEU A 237 4.92 -2.55 2.34
N LEU A 238 4.10 -1.58 1.97
CA LEU A 238 4.57 -0.42 1.20
C LEU A 238 5.55 0.46 1.98
N ILE A 239 5.40 0.57 3.31
CA ILE A 239 6.40 1.22 4.18
C ILE A 239 7.72 0.44 4.13
N CYS A 240 7.66 -0.89 4.25
CA CYS A 240 8.84 -1.74 4.17
C CYS A 240 9.57 -1.58 2.83
N LEU A 241 8.85 -1.49 1.71
CA LEU A 241 9.45 -1.28 0.39
C LEU A 241 10.11 0.10 0.26
N ALA A 242 9.44 1.15 0.76
CA ALA A 242 10.00 2.51 0.73
C ALA A 242 11.29 2.65 1.57
N CYS A 243 11.40 1.92 2.68
CA CYS A 243 12.55 1.96 3.59
C CYS A 243 13.55 0.82 3.43
N GLU A 244 13.47 0.01 2.38
CA GLU A 244 14.25 -1.23 2.28
C GLU A 244 15.77 -1.01 2.31
N TYR A 245 16.25 0.09 1.72
CA TYR A 245 17.68 0.41 1.65
C TYR A 245 18.26 1.08 2.88
N ARG A 246 17.42 1.42 3.87
CA ARG A 246 17.90 2.04 5.10
C ARG A 246 18.43 0.98 6.05
N LEU A 247 19.70 1.08 6.41
CA LEU A 247 20.30 0.28 7.47
C LEU A 247 20.28 1.09 8.78
N VAL A 248 19.67 0.51 9.80
CA VAL A 248 19.63 1.03 11.16
C VAL A 248 20.74 0.35 11.96
N SER A 249 21.59 1.15 12.60
CA SER A 249 22.64 0.67 13.50
C SER A 249 22.13 0.68 14.95
N PHE A 250 22.46 -0.35 15.71
CA PHE A 250 22.21 -0.43 17.14
C PHE A 250 23.52 -0.20 17.91
N PRO A 251 23.45 0.32 19.15
CA PRO A 251 24.62 0.65 19.96
C PRO A 251 25.57 -0.54 20.23
N ASN A 252 25.12 -1.77 20.02
CA ASN A 252 25.90 -3.00 20.20
C ASN A 252 26.62 -3.46 18.91
N GLY A 253 26.70 -2.62 17.87
CA GLY A 253 27.31 -2.96 16.59
C GLY A 253 26.45 -3.84 15.67
N TRP A 254 25.16 -4.04 16.01
CA TRP A 254 24.22 -4.75 15.14
C TRP A 254 23.63 -3.81 14.10
N ALA A 255 23.55 -4.25 12.86
CA ALA A 255 22.86 -3.53 11.79
C ALA A 255 21.65 -4.33 11.32
N LEU A 256 20.51 -3.68 11.15
CA LEU A 256 19.29 -4.27 10.61
C LEU A 256 18.73 -3.37 9.51
N THR A 257 18.05 -3.96 8.53
CA THR A 257 17.27 -3.18 7.57
C THR A 257 16.07 -2.56 8.28
N ALA A 258 15.79 -1.29 8.00
CA ALA A 258 14.65 -0.55 8.58
C ALA A 258 13.32 -1.23 8.23
N SER A 259 13.19 -1.74 7.00
CA SER A 259 12.05 -2.54 6.55
C SER A 259 11.82 -3.79 7.41
N GLY A 260 12.91 -4.37 7.92
CA GLY A 260 12.91 -5.52 8.83
C GLY A 260 12.17 -5.30 10.13
N LEU A 261 12.14 -4.06 10.63
CA LEU A 261 11.54 -3.71 11.91
C LEU A 261 10.00 -3.76 11.87
N LEU A 262 9.41 -3.32 10.76
CA LEU A 262 7.95 -3.28 10.60
C LEU A 262 7.37 -4.56 9.98
N PHE A 263 8.19 -5.34 9.28
CA PHE A 263 7.75 -6.59 8.63
C PHE A 263 7.02 -7.59 9.54
N PRO A 264 7.40 -7.78 10.83
CA PRO A 264 6.66 -8.64 11.76
C PRO A 264 5.17 -8.28 11.85
N LEU A 265 4.79 -6.99 11.74
CA LEU A 265 3.39 -6.58 11.80
C LEU A 265 2.57 -7.15 10.64
N THR A 266 3.14 -7.20 9.43
CA THR A 266 2.49 -7.82 8.26
C THR A 266 2.35 -9.34 8.48
N MET A 267 3.33 -9.98 9.11
CA MET A 267 3.27 -11.41 9.46
C MET A 267 2.23 -11.73 10.53
N MET A 268 2.07 -10.85 11.51
CA MET A 268 1.02 -10.95 12.51
C MET A 268 -0.36 -10.88 11.85
N ALA A 269 -0.58 -9.94 10.93
CA ALA A 269 -1.82 -9.82 10.18
C ALA A 269 -2.10 -11.04 9.28
N SER A 270 -1.08 -11.59 8.60
CA SER A 270 -1.20 -12.85 7.84
C SER A 270 -1.64 -14.01 8.73
N SER A 271 -0.98 -14.17 9.89
CA SER A 271 -1.31 -15.24 10.85
C SER A 271 -2.73 -15.09 11.40
N LEU A 272 -3.17 -13.86 11.69
CA LEU A 272 -4.54 -13.55 12.10
C LEU A 272 -5.56 -13.93 11.02
N ILE A 273 -5.33 -13.55 9.76
CA ILE A 273 -6.23 -13.90 8.65
C ILE A 273 -6.29 -15.41 8.45
N GLY A 274 -5.15 -16.10 8.49
CA GLY A 274 -5.09 -17.55 8.38
C GLY A 274 -5.87 -18.28 9.47
N GLU A 275 -5.80 -17.79 10.72
CA GLU A 275 -6.56 -18.38 11.82
C GLU A 275 -8.07 -18.11 11.73
N LEU A 276 -8.46 -16.87 11.43
CA LEU A 276 -9.86 -16.42 11.45
C LEU A 276 -10.65 -16.83 10.21
N TYR A 277 -10.06 -16.65 9.03
CA TYR A 277 -10.75 -16.82 7.74
C TYR A 277 -10.24 -18.04 6.95
N GLY A 278 -9.18 -18.70 7.43
CA GLY A 278 -8.64 -19.94 6.86
C GLY A 278 -7.67 -19.74 5.68
N TYR A 279 -7.18 -20.87 5.16
CA TYR A 279 -6.12 -20.91 4.15
C TYR A 279 -6.46 -20.18 2.85
N LYS A 280 -7.68 -20.31 2.33
CA LYS A 280 -8.09 -19.65 1.07
C LYS A 280 -8.05 -18.13 1.17
N ALA A 281 -8.48 -17.58 2.30
CA ALA A 281 -8.46 -16.13 2.55
C ALA A 281 -7.02 -15.62 2.70
N ASN A 282 -6.16 -16.42 3.34
CA ASN A 282 -4.74 -16.09 3.47
C ASN A 282 -4.02 -16.13 2.12
N LEU A 283 -4.21 -17.18 1.30
CA LEU A 283 -3.66 -17.22 -0.08
C LEU A 283 -4.05 -15.99 -0.91
N ARG A 284 -5.28 -15.51 -0.76
CA ARG A 284 -5.71 -14.28 -1.43
C ARG A 284 -4.95 -13.05 -0.93
N LEU A 285 -4.72 -12.92 0.38
CA LEU A 285 -3.85 -11.87 0.93
C LEU A 285 -2.46 -11.95 0.27
N ILE A 286 -1.87 -13.14 0.17
CA ILE A 286 -0.53 -13.34 -0.42
C ILE A 286 -0.48 -12.82 -1.86
N ILE A 287 -1.45 -13.21 -2.68
CA ILE A 287 -1.54 -12.76 -4.07
C ILE A 287 -1.70 -11.23 -4.14
N VAL A 288 -2.52 -10.65 -3.27
CA VAL A 288 -2.68 -9.19 -3.19
C VAL A 288 -1.34 -8.53 -2.83
N LEU A 289 -0.63 -9.02 -1.81
CA LEU A 289 0.65 -8.45 -1.38
C LEU A 289 1.70 -8.54 -2.48
N LEU A 290 1.80 -9.68 -3.18
CA LEU A 290 2.74 -9.85 -4.29
C LEU A 290 2.43 -8.94 -5.47
N ILE A 291 1.16 -8.85 -5.90
CA ILE A 291 0.76 -7.94 -6.99
C ILE A 291 1.02 -6.50 -6.57
N THR A 292 0.71 -6.13 -5.33
CA THR A 292 0.94 -4.79 -4.79
C THR A 292 2.44 -4.45 -4.83
N GLN A 293 3.28 -5.37 -4.35
CA GLN A 293 4.73 -5.20 -4.36
C GLN A 293 5.24 -5.00 -5.79
N LEU A 294 4.89 -5.91 -6.71
CA LEU A 294 5.34 -5.84 -8.10
C LEU A 294 4.88 -4.54 -8.78
N VAL A 295 3.60 -4.17 -8.63
CA VAL A 295 3.08 -2.93 -9.20
C VAL A 295 3.81 -1.72 -8.63
N PHE A 296 4.03 -1.68 -7.32
CA PHE A 296 4.78 -0.59 -6.69
C PHE A 296 6.22 -0.50 -7.21
N ASP A 297 6.93 -1.63 -7.24
CA ASP A 297 8.31 -1.72 -7.69
C ASP A 297 8.45 -1.34 -9.18
N PHE A 298 7.56 -1.82 -10.06
CA PHE A 298 7.57 -1.47 -11.47
C PHE A 298 7.26 0.00 -11.71
N LEU A 299 6.28 0.57 -10.97
CA LEU A 299 5.97 1.99 -11.09
C LEU A 299 7.10 2.86 -10.55
N LEU A 300 7.76 2.45 -9.46
CA LEU A 300 8.92 3.13 -8.91
C LEU A 300 10.11 3.05 -9.87
N MET A 301 10.38 1.89 -10.47
CA MET A 301 11.41 1.70 -11.49
C MET A 301 11.15 2.55 -12.73
N GLY A 302 9.90 2.58 -13.22
CA GLY A 302 9.48 3.44 -14.33
C GLY A 302 9.63 4.92 -13.97
N ALA A 303 9.25 5.31 -12.76
CA ALA A 303 9.44 6.67 -12.27
C ALA A 303 10.93 7.03 -12.24
N VAL A 304 11.80 6.17 -11.72
CA VAL A 304 13.26 6.38 -11.68
C VAL A 304 13.86 6.47 -13.08
N ALA A 305 13.45 5.63 -14.02
CA ALA A 305 14.00 5.61 -15.39
C ALA A 305 13.76 6.90 -16.17
N LEU A 306 12.78 7.73 -15.79
CA LEU A 306 12.52 9.00 -16.45
C LEU A 306 13.66 10.00 -16.21
N PRO A 307 14.08 10.76 -17.25
CA PRO A 307 15.20 11.68 -17.18
C PRO A 307 14.95 12.75 -16.12
N SER A 308 15.84 12.79 -15.13
CA SER A 308 15.92 13.83 -14.11
C SER A 308 16.94 14.90 -14.54
N PRO A 309 16.74 16.17 -14.18
CA PRO A 309 17.73 17.21 -14.45
C PRO A 309 19.05 16.97 -13.69
N ASP A 310 20.16 17.50 -14.23
CA ASP A 310 21.53 17.20 -13.78
C ASP A 310 21.80 17.52 -12.29
N PHE A 311 21.04 18.45 -11.70
CA PHE A 311 21.16 18.84 -10.29
C PHE A 311 20.51 17.85 -9.29
N PHE A 312 19.78 16.82 -9.75
CA PHE A 312 19.08 15.85 -8.89
C PHE A 312 19.15 14.42 -9.44
N ASN A 313 20.37 13.92 -9.66
CA ASN A 313 20.61 12.64 -10.33
C ASN A 313 20.83 11.47 -9.33
N LEU A 314 19.73 10.82 -8.93
CA LEU A 314 19.74 9.58 -8.13
C LEU A 314 19.85 8.31 -8.99
N ASN A 315 19.89 8.44 -10.32
CA ASN A 315 19.71 7.33 -11.27
C ASN A 315 20.77 6.20 -11.19
N PRO A 316 22.08 6.44 -10.93
CA PRO A 316 23.07 5.36 -10.98
C PRO A 316 22.93 4.33 -9.84
N PHE A 317 22.40 4.72 -8.68
CA PHE A 317 22.19 3.79 -7.56
C PHE A 317 21.01 2.84 -7.81
N TYR A 318 19.89 3.38 -8.30
CA TYR A 318 18.70 2.58 -8.57
C TYR A 318 18.83 1.68 -9.79
N SER A 319 19.58 2.09 -10.83
CA SER A 319 19.74 1.31 -12.06
C SER A 319 20.47 -0.02 -11.87
N LEU A 320 21.36 -0.11 -10.87
CA LEU A 320 22.15 -1.32 -10.60
C LEU A 320 21.45 -2.27 -9.61
N VAL A 321 20.73 -1.72 -8.64
CA VAL A 321 20.20 -2.50 -7.51
C VAL A 321 18.78 -3.01 -7.75
N MET A 322 17.91 -2.18 -8.35
CA MET A 322 16.48 -2.53 -8.53
C MET A 322 16.24 -3.78 -9.40
N PRO A 323 16.90 -3.98 -10.56
CA PRO A 323 16.59 -5.11 -11.44
C PRO A 323 16.81 -6.48 -10.79
N ARG A 324 17.82 -6.59 -9.91
CA ARG A 324 18.11 -7.82 -9.15
C ARG A 324 17.18 -8.00 -7.96
N GLN A 325 16.80 -6.90 -7.33
CA GLN A 325 16.01 -6.93 -6.10
C GLN A 325 14.55 -7.32 -6.33
N ILE A 326 13.90 -6.82 -7.39
CA ILE A 326 12.49 -7.12 -7.66
C ILE A 326 12.21 -8.64 -7.66
N PRO A 327 12.94 -9.48 -8.43
CA PRO A 327 12.71 -10.92 -8.41
C PRO A 327 13.09 -11.56 -7.07
N ALA A 328 14.15 -11.10 -6.42
CA ALA A 328 14.59 -11.63 -5.12
C ALA A 328 13.58 -11.36 -3.99
N ALA A 329 13.13 -10.10 -3.85
CA ALA A 329 12.14 -9.67 -2.87
C ALA A 329 10.78 -10.34 -3.11
N SER A 330 10.36 -10.45 -4.38
CA SER A 330 9.12 -11.14 -4.74
C SER A 330 9.16 -12.62 -4.36
N LEU A 331 10.27 -13.31 -4.64
CA LEU A 331 10.44 -14.71 -4.25
C LEU A 331 10.48 -14.84 -2.72
N ALA A 332 11.19 -13.95 -2.03
CA ALA A 332 11.28 -13.94 -0.57
C ALA A 332 9.90 -13.75 0.08
N LEU A 333 9.10 -12.80 -0.39
CA LEU A 333 7.72 -12.62 0.08
C LEU A 333 6.85 -13.85 -0.20
N PHE A 334 6.92 -14.38 -1.42
CA PHE A 334 6.16 -15.57 -1.81
C PHE A 334 6.47 -16.74 -0.90
N VAL A 335 7.75 -17.11 -0.75
CA VAL A 335 8.19 -18.23 0.09
C VAL A 335 7.76 -18.01 1.55
N ASN A 336 7.97 -16.81 2.08
CA ASN A 336 7.65 -16.48 3.46
C ASN A 336 6.16 -16.66 3.78
N PHE A 337 5.29 -15.98 3.03
CA PHE A 337 3.86 -16.03 3.33
C PHE A 337 3.21 -17.36 2.96
N VAL A 338 3.64 -18.00 1.86
CA VAL A 338 3.10 -19.32 1.46
C VAL A 338 3.47 -20.38 2.48
N THR A 339 4.71 -20.38 2.98
CA THR A 339 5.14 -21.29 4.06
C THR A 339 4.32 -21.04 5.33
N ASN A 340 4.14 -19.78 5.71
CA ASN A 340 3.33 -19.45 6.89
C ASN A 340 1.89 -19.97 6.74
N ALA A 341 1.24 -19.69 5.62
CA ALA A 341 -0.14 -20.10 5.37
C ALA A 341 -0.30 -21.62 5.27
N SER A 342 0.61 -22.31 4.57
CA SER A 342 0.54 -23.75 4.37
C SER A 342 0.79 -24.52 5.66
N LEU A 343 1.79 -24.11 6.46
CA LEU A 343 2.11 -24.77 7.71
C LEU A 343 1.03 -24.53 8.76
N LEU A 344 0.45 -23.33 8.80
CA LEU A 344 -0.67 -23.03 9.69
C LEU A 344 -1.88 -23.93 9.38
N GLU A 345 -2.23 -24.09 8.10
CA GLU A 345 -3.34 -24.96 7.69
C GLU A 345 -3.02 -26.44 7.95
N TYR A 346 -1.79 -26.88 7.67
CA TYR A 346 -1.35 -28.25 7.88
C TYR A 346 -1.42 -28.64 9.36
N LEU A 347 -0.85 -27.81 10.25
CA LEU A 347 -0.87 -28.03 11.70
C LEU A 347 -2.30 -28.02 12.26
N LYS A 348 -3.20 -27.23 11.66
CA LYS A 348 -4.63 -27.17 12.03
C LYS A 348 -5.38 -28.43 11.59
N LYS A 349 -5.17 -28.90 10.36
CA LYS A 349 -5.85 -30.09 9.82
C LYS A 349 -5.35 -31.39 10.39
N ALA A 350 -4.04 -31.52 10.55
CA ALA A 350 -3.42 -32.74 11.06
C ALA A 350 -3.66 -32.92 12.57
N GLN A 351 -4.29 -31.95 13.25
CA GLN A 351 -4.50 -31.92 14.71
C GLN A 351 -3.23 -32.15 15.54
N LEU A 352 -2.04 -32.00 14.92
CA LEU A 352 -0.73 -32.22 15.54
C LEU A 352 -0.49 -31.26 16.71
N VAL A 353 -1.11 -30.07 16.65
CA VAL A 353 -0.96 -29.02 17.64
C VAL A 353 -2.31 -28.40 17.96
N THR A 354 -2.80 -28.66 19.18
CA THR A 354 -4.11 -28.18 19.66
C THR A 354 -4.08 -26.70 20.06
N SER A 355 -2.96 -26.22 20.59
CA SER A 355 -2.82 -24.82 21.01
C SER A 355 -2.57 -23.89 19.82
N ARG A 356 -3.40 -22.85 19.70
CA ARG A 356 -3.21 -21.77 18.70
C ARG A 356 -1.85 -21.10 18.83
N TYR A 357 -1.33 -20.99 20.06
CA TYR A 357 -0.04 -20.39 20.37
C TYR A 357 1.11 -21.10 19.64
N SER A 358 1.26 -22.41 19.85
CA SER A 358 2.38 -23.18 19.30
C SER A 358 2.26 -23.32 17.78
N ARG A 359 1.04 -23.41 17.24
CA ARG A 359 0.82 -23.45 15.80
C ARG A 359 1.31 -22.18 15.09
N ILE A 360 0.94 -21.01 15.59
CA ILE A 360 1.36 -19.72 15.03
C ILE A 360 2.88 -19.55 15.18
N LEU A 361 3.44 -19.92 16.33
CA LEU A 361 4.88 -19.82 16.60
C LEU A 361 5.69 -20.70 15.63
N ILE A 362 5.33 -21.98 15.47
CA ILE A 362 6.02 -22.90 14.56
C ILE A 362 5.92 -22.39 13.11
N ALA A 363 4.73 -21.98 12.66
CA ALA A 363 4.53 -21.43 11.32
C ALA A 363 5.38 -20.18 11.04
N ASN A 364 5.51 -19.28 12.01
CA ASN A 364 6.32 -18.06 11.86
C ASN A 364 7.81 -18.34 11.92
N ILE A 365 8.28 -19.26 12.77
CA ILE A 365 9.70 -19.65 12.81
C ILE A 365 10.13 -20.27 11.48
N CYS A 366 9.36 -21.23 10.94
CA CYS A 366 9.67 -21.85 9.65
C CYS A 366 9.61 -20.87 8.47
N ALA A 367 8.65 -19.95 8.47
CA ALA A 367 8.59 -18.90 7.43
C ALA A 367 9.80 -17.96 7.54
N THR A 368 10.16 -17.56 8.76
CA THR A 368 11.28 -16.67 9.05
C THR A 368 12.63 -17.29 8.72
N THR A 369 12.83 -18.59 8.96
CA THR A 369 14.07 -19.28 8.54
C THR A 369 14.19 -19.29 7.01
N LEU A 370 13.11 -19.64 6.30
CA LEU A 370 13.14 -19.73 4.84
C LEU A 370 13.35 -18.36 4.19
N ILE A 371 12.70 -17.29 4.65
CA ILE A 371 12.92 -15.95 4.09
C ILE A 371 14.36 -15.48 4.32
N CYS A 372 14.98 -15.80 5.46
CA CYS A 372 16.38 -15.48 5.71
C CYS A 372 17.31 -16.21 4.75
N ILE A 373 17.06 -17.50 4.48
CA ILE A 373 17.86 -18.30 3.52
C ILE A 373 17.71 -17.75 2.10
N VAL A 374 16.50 -17.38 1.70
CA VAL A 374 16.24 -16.80 0.37
C VAL A 374 16.93 -15.44 0.22
N ASN A 375 16.82 -14.55 1.21
CA ASN A 375 17.48 -13.25 1.17
C ASN A 375 19.01 -13.37 1.20
N TYR A 376 19.54 -14.28 2.02
CA TYR A 376 20.98 -14.59 2.06
C TYR A 376 21.49 -15.00 0.66
N SER A 377 20.77 -15.90 -0.01
CA SER A 377 21.21 -16.48 -1.28
C SER A 377 20.98 -15.58 -2.49
N LEU A 378 19.87 -14.86 -2.57
CA LEU A 378 19.51 -14.07 -3.76
C LEU A 378 19.83 -12.59 -3.63
N LEU A 379 19.56 -11.99 -2.47
CA LEU A 379 19.66 -10.54 -2.29
C LEU A 379 21.10 -10.11 -2.00
N TYR A 380 21.79 -10.81 -1.09
CA TYR A 380 23.10 -10.38 -0.62
C TYR A 380 24.30 -11.08 -1.31
N ALA A 381 24.08 -12.21 -1.96
CA ALA A 381 25.16 -12.98 -2.58
C ALA A 381 25.94 -12.16 -3.62
N GLY A 382 27.26 -12.07 -3.45
CA GLY A 382 28.13 -11.34 -4.38
C GLY A 382 28.11 -9.80 -4.24
N ILE A 383 27.39 -9.25 -3.24
CA ILE A 383 27.43 -7.82 -2.91
C ILE A 383 28.27 -7.59 -1.65
N TYR A 384 28.02 -8.38 -0.61
CA TYR A 384 28.72 -8.26 0.68
C TYR A 384 29.64 -9.48 0.92
N PRO A 385 30.71 -9.33 1.73
CA PRO A 385 31.55 -10.46 2.12
C PRO A 385 30.75 -11.46 2.97
N HIS A 386 31.03 -12.76 2.81
CA HIS A 386 30.24 -13.85 3.39
C HIS A 386 30.06 -13.76 4.91
N GLU A 387 31.07 -13.28 5.64
CA GLU A 387 31.03 -13.11 7.10
C GLU A 387 30.01 -12.04 7.55
N GLN A 388 29.92 -10.93 6.81
CA GLN A 388 28.96 -9.87 7.08
C GLN A 388 27.54 -10.34 6.78
N ILE A 389 27.33 -11.05 5.67
CA ILE A 389 26.01 -11.57 5.30
C ILE A 389 25.50 -12.55 6.36
N PHE A 390 26.37 -13.44 6.86
CA PHE A 390 25.97 -14.42 7.87
C PHE A 390 25.54 -13.75 9.18
N THR A 391 26.31 -12.75 9.63
CA THR A 391 25.99 -11.95 10.81
C THR A 391 24.67 -11.18 10.65
N LEU A 392 24.46 -10.57 9.48
CA LEU A 392 23.20 -9.89 9.14
C LEU A 392 22.01 -10.86 9.12
N ALA A 393 22.18 -12.06 8.55
CA ALA A 393 21.11 -13.05 8.47
C ALA A 393 20.68 -13.56 9.85
N ILE A 394 21.64 -13.82 10.75
CA ILE A 394 21.36 -14.27 12.12
C ILE A 394 20.69 -13.17 12.95
N THR A 395 21.23 -11.95 12.92
CA THR A 395 20.64 -10.81 13.66
C THR A 395 19.22 -10.53 13.19
N TYR A 396 18.98 -10.57 11.87
CA TYR A 396 17.67 -10.41 11.27
C TYR A 396 16.70 -11.54 11.66
N TRP A 397 17.17 -12.79 11.65
CA TRP A 397 16.38 -13.95 12.07
C TRP A 397 15.98 -13.87 13.55
N LEU A 398 16.94 -13.56 14.42
CA LEU A 398 16.74 -13.45 15.87
C LEU A 398 15.79 -12.31 16.23
N TYR A 399 15.93 -11.16 15.57
CA TYR A 399 15.00 -10.04 15.73
C TYR A 399 13.56 -10.44 15.39
N LYS A 400 13.33 -11.07 14.24
CA LYS A 400 11.98 -11.51 13.84
C LYS A 400 11.40 -12.55 14.79
N LEU A 401 12.23 -13.45 15.31
CA LEU A 401 11.81 -14.44 16.29
C LEU A 401 11.34 -13.75 17.58
N ILE A 402 12.13 -12.81 18.11
CA ILE A 402 11.75 -12.03 19.30
C ILE A 402 10.47 -11.21 19.03
N ALA A 403 10.40 -10.52 17.90
CA ALA A 403 9.22 -9.75 17.52
C ALA A 403 7.97 -10.63 17.42
N THR A 404 8.12 -11.86 16.92
CA THR A 404 7.02 -12.85 16.88
C THR A 404 6.60 -13.26 18.28
N LEU A 405 7.55 -13.57 19.17
CA LEU A 405 7.25 -13.95 20.56
C LEU A 405 6.51 -12.83 21.32
N ILE A 406 6.95 -11.59 21.15
CA ILE A 406 6.31 -10.40 21.77
C ILE A 406 4.94 -10.13 21.14
N GLY A 407 4.79 -10.31 19.83
CA GLY A 407 3.54 -10.09 19.11
C GLY A 407 2.49 -11.18 19.33
N LEU A 408 2.91 -12.39 19.68
CA LEU A 408 2.05 -13.56 19.84
C LEU A 408 0.88 -13.38 20.85
N PRO A 409 1.07 -12.82 22.06
CA PRO A 409 -0.05 -12.53 22.97
C PRO A 409 -1.07 -11.58 22.35
N LEU A 410 -0.61 -10.57 21.59
CA LEU A 410 -1.49 -9.63 20.88
C LEU A 410 -2.31 -10.35 19.80
N ILE A 411 -1.69 -11.24 19.02
CA ILE A 411 -2.39 -12.04 18.00
C ILE A 411 -3.50 -12.87 18.64
N LEU A 412 -3.21 -13.57 19.74
CA LEU A 412 -4.19 -14.42 20.42
C LEU A 412 -5.35 -13.61 21.01
N TRP A 413 -5.04 -12.45 21.60
CA TRP A 413 -6.04 -11.53 22.11
C TRP A 413 -6.97 -11.03 20.99
N LEU A 414 -6.41 -10.58 19.87
CA LEU A 414 -7.17 -10.14 18.70
C LEU A 414 -8.02 -11.26 18.10
N CYS A 415 -7.45 -12.46 17.96
CA CYS A 415 -8.20 -13.64 17.51
C CYS A 415 -9.44 -13.89 18.36
N ASN A 416 -9.29 -13.87 19.69
CA ASN A 416 -10.40 -14.11 20.60
C ASN A 416 -11.48 -13.02 20.52
N GLN A 417 -11.07 -11.75 20.39
CA GLN A 417 -12.01 -10.63 20.24
C GLN A 417 -12.80 -10.72 18.93
N PHE A 418 -12.11 -10.97 17.81
CA PHE A 418 -12.77 -11.04 16.51
C PHE A 418 -13.62 -12.29 16.35
N HIS A 419 -13.25 -13.41 16.97
CA HIS A 419 -14.10 -14.59 16.99
C HIS A 419 -15.44 -14.32 17.68
N LYS A 420 -15.43 -13.67 18.86
CA LYS A 420 -16.64 -13.25 19.56
C LYS A 420 -17.51 -12.31 18.72
N GLN A 421 -16.90 -11.37 18.01
CA GLN A 421 -17.63 -10.46 17.12
C GLN A 421 -18.29 -11.19 15.94
N MET A 422 -17.59 -12.17 15.34
CA MET A 422 -18.17 -12.98 14.26
C MET A 422 -19.34 -13.82 14.77
N GLU A 423 -19.20 -14.48 15.92
CA GLU A 423 -20.27 -15.27 16.54
C GLU A 423 -21.52 -14.42 16.84
N ASN A 424 -21.33 -13.23 17.44
CA ASN A 424 -22.44 -12.30 17.70
C ASN A 424 -23.13 -11.81 16.42
N SER A 425 -22.35 -11.58 15.36
CA SER A 425 -22.88 -11.14 14.06
C SER A 425 -23.69 -12.24 13.37
N THR A 426 -23.25 -13.49 13.49
CA THR A 426 -23.97 -14.66 12.96
C THR A 426 -25.19 -15.02 13.80
N GLY A 427 -25.15 -14.84 15.13
CA GLY A 427 -26.28 -15.08 16.02
C GLY A 427 -27.45 -14.12 15.78
N LEU A 428 -27.15 -12.85 15.47
CA LEU A 428 -28.14 -11.83 15.09
C LEU A 428 -28.75 -12.01 13.69
N LEU A 429 -28.14 -12.84 12.83
CA LEU A 429 -28.69 -13.19 11.51
C LEU A 429 -29.57 -14.46 11.55
N ALA A 430 -29.51 -15.23 12.64
CA ALA A 430 -30.30 -16.45 12.86
C ALA A 430 -31.57 -16.21 13.72
N SER A 431 -31.69 -15.03 14.33
CA SER A 431 -32.88 -14.51 15.03
C SER A 431 -33.62 -13.49 14.18
#